data_AF-A0A356FZ64-F1
#
_entry.id   AF-A0A356FZ64-F1
#
_cell.length_a   1.000
_cell.length_b   1.000
_cell.length_c   1.000
_cell.angle_alpha   90.00
_cell.angle_beta   90.00
_cell.angle_gamma   90.00
#
_symmetry.space_group_name_H-M   'P 1'
#
loop_
_entity.id
_entity.type
_entity.pdbx_description
1 polymer ?
#
loop_
_entity_poly.entity_id
_entity_poly.type
_entity_poly.pdbx_seq_one_letter_code
_entity_poly.pdbx_strand_id
1 'polypeptide(L)' 'MSKIFSTLLSYAMLIAIMGLIALLLIFSHYGRSVDDYRQLATYEPPITSRLYAADGKLLAEYASEKRV' A
#
# COMPACT_ATOMS: atom_id res chain seq x y z
N MET A 1 -44.79 -21.24 18.64
CA MET A 1 -43.39 -21.02 19.09
C MET A 1 -42.36 -21.31 18.00
N SER A 2 -42.35 -22.48 17.36
CA SER A 2 -41.31 -22.88 16.39
C SER A 2 -41.14 -21.95 15.18
N LYS A 3 -42.24 -21.41 14.64
CA LYS A 3 -42.21 -20.49 13.49
C LYS A 3 -41.44 -19.19 13.78
N ILE A 4 -41.62 -18.63 14.98
CA ILE A 4 -40.95 -17.39 15.42
C ILE A 4 -39.43 -17.63 15.55
N PHE A 5 -39.05 -18.79 16.10
CA PHE A 5 -37.65 -19.19 16.21
C PHE A 5 -37.01 -19.34 14.81
N SER A 6 -37.70 -20.01 13.89
CA SER A 6 -37.23 -20.17 12.50
C SER A 6 -37.09 -18.84 11.76
N THR A 7 -38.04 -17.91 11.93
CA THR A 7 -37.96 -16.58 11.29
C THR A 7 -36.80 -15.77 11.85
N LEU A 8 -36.58 -15.81 13.18
CA LEU A 8 -35.48 -15.10 13.83
C LEU A 8 -34.13 -15.63 13.38
N LEU A 9 -33.99 -16.96 13.30
CA LEU A 9 -32.79 -17.63 12.80
C LEU A 9 -32.50 -17.27 11.34
N SER A 10 -33.53 -17.20 10.49
CA SER A 10 -33.36 -16.80 9.08
C SER A 10 -32.85 -15.36 8.95
N TYR A 11 -33.36 -14.46 9.79
CA TYR A 11 -32.97 -13.05 9.78
C TYR A 11 -31.53 -12.87 10.30
N ALA A 12 -31.17 -13.62 11.35
CA ALA A 12 -29.81 -13.67 11.86
C ALA A 12 -28.81 -14.18 10.80
N MET A 13 -29.18 -15.23 10.05
CA MET A 13 -28.37 -15.72 8.92
C MET A 13 -28.23 -14.68 7.81
N LEU A 14 -29.30 -13.97 7.47
CA LEU A 14 -29.25 -12.89 6.47
C LEU A 14 -28.28 -11.77 6.90
N ILE A 15 -28.36 -11.33 8.17
CA ILE A 15 -27.45 -10.31 8.71
C ILE A 15 -26.00 -10.82 8.71
N ALA A 16 -25.78 -12.09 9.06
CA ALA A 16 -24.44 -12.68 9.07
C ALA A 16 -23.81 -12.69 7.66
N ILE A 17 -24.59 -13.06 6.63
CA ILE A 17 -24.14 -13.06 5.23
C ILE A 17 -23.83 -11.64 4.76
N MET A 18 -24.72 -10.68 5.05
CA MET A 18 -24.49 -9.26 4.75
C MET A 18 -23.22 -8.73 5.44
N GLY A 19 -23.01 -9.11 6.70
CA GLY A 19 -21.79 -8.76 7.45
C GLY A 19 -20.54 -9.34 6.81
N LEU A 20 -20.56 -10.59 6.37
CA LEU A 20 -19.44 -11.23 5.67
C LEU A 20 -19.09 -10.49 4.37
N ILE A 21 -20.10 -10.13 3.57
CA ILE A 21 -19.92 -9.40 2.31
C ILE A 21 -19.28 -8.03 2.58
N ALA A 22 -19.79 -7.29 3.57
CA ALA A 22 -19.23 -5.99 3.94
C ALA A 22 -17.76 -6.09 4.36
N LEU A 23 -17.41 -7.13 5.14
CA LEU A 23 -16.05 -7.37 5.61
C LEU A 23 -15.09 -7.68 4.45
N LEU A 24 -15.53 -8.48 3.48
CA LEU A 24 -14.76 -8.75 2.26
C LEU A 24 -14.55 -7.50 1.40
N LEU A 25 -15.56 -6.63 1.28
CA LEU A 25 -15.45 -5.38 0.54
C LEU A 25 -14.45 -4.43 1.21
N ILE A 26 -14.53 -4.26 2.52
CA ILE A 26 -13.57 -3.47 3.31
C ILE A 26 -12.16 -4.03 3.09
N PHE A 27 -11.97 -5.33 3.29
CA PHE A 27 -10.66 -5.96 3.12
C PHE A 27 -10.12 -5.79 1.70
N SER A 28 -10.95 -5.95 0.67
CA SER A 28 -10.54 -5.73 -0.73
C SER A 28 -10.24 -4.26 -1.04
N HIS A 29 -10.92 -3.32 -0.41
CA HIS A 29 -10.71 -1.90 -0.64
C HIS A 29 -9.40 -1.43 -0.01
N TYR A 30 -9.16 -1.79 1.25
CA TYR A 30 -7.95 -1.42 1.97
C TYR A 30 -6.74 -2.31 1.65
N GLY A 31 -6.94 -3.55 1.23
CA GLY A 31 -5.85 -4.43 0.79
C GLY A 31 -5.22 -4.02 -0.53
N ARG A 32 -5.96 -3.27 -1.37
CA ARG A 32 -5.48 -2.85 -2.70
C ARG A 32 -4.60 -1.60 -2.67
N SER A 33 -4.59 -0.83 -1.58
CA SER A 33 -3.65 0.29 -1.42
C SER A 33 -2.22 -0.16 -1.11
N VAL A 34 -1.99 -1.48 -0.98
CA VAL A 34 -0.69 -2.09 -0.70
C VAL A 34 0.07 -2.45 -1.99
N ASP A 35 -0.24 -1.80 -3.12
CA ASP A 35 0.51 -2.01 -4.37
C ASP A 35 1.90 -1.32 -4.38
N ASP A 36 2.25 -0.54 -3.36
CA ASP A 36 3.40 0.38 -3.44
C ASP A 36 4.75 -0.18 -2.93
N TYR A 37 4.77 -1.32 -2.25
CA TYR A 37 6.04 -1.88 -1.75
C TYR A 37 6.95 -2.45 -2.84
N ARG A 38 6.41 -2.72 -4.03
CA ARG A 38 7.18 -3.27 -5.16
C ARG A 38 8.06 -2.22 -5.83
N GLN A 39 7.80 -0.93 -5.59
CA GLN A 39 8.63 0.16 -6.11
C GLN A 39 10.00 0.21 -5.41
N LEU A 40 10.08 -0.11 -4.12
CA LEU A 40 11.37 -0.17 -3.42
C LEU A 40 12.24 -1.35 -3.89
N ALA A 41 11.64 -2.42 -4.41
CA ALA A 41 12.40 -3.57 -4.91
C ALA A 41 13.16 -3.28 -6.22
N THR A 42 12.73 -2.27 -6.98
CA THR A 42 13.37 -1.87 -8.26
C THR A 42 13.91 -0.44 -8.18
N TYR A 43 14.04 0.12 -6.97
CA TYR A 43 14.53 1.48 -6.80
C TYR A 43 16.04 1.51 -7.07
N GLU A 44 16.40 1.95 -8.28
CA GLU A 44 17.76 2.39 -8.60
C GLU A 44 17.92 3.83 -8.10
N PRO A 45 18.76 4.08 -7.07
CA PRO A 45 18.99 5.43 -6.60
C PRO A 45 19.66 6.27 -7.70
N PRO A 46 19.25 7.55 -7.88
CA PRO A 46 19.92 8.44 -8.81
C PRO A 46 21.38 8.63 -8.39
N ILE A 47 22.31 8.28 -9.28
CA ILE A 47 23.75 8.44 -9.07
C ILE A 47 24.14 9.92 -9.14
N THR A 48 24.98 10.39 -8.22
CA THR A 48 25.51 11.75 -8.24
C THR A 48 26.68 11.84 -9.21
N SER A 49 26.72 12.91 -10.00
CA SER A 49 27.86 13.20 -10.88
C SER A 49 28.81 14.16 -10.18
N ARG A 50 30.03 13.71 -9.89
CA ARG A 50 31.09 14.55 -9.27
C ARG A 50 32.09 15.01 -10.31
N LEU A 51 32.30 16.31 -10.40
CA LEU A 51 33.27 16.92 -11.32
C LEU A 51 34.53 17.31 -10.55
N TYR A 52 35.69 16.85 -11.02
CA TYR A 52 37.00 17.14 -10.46
C TYR A 52 37.84 17.98 -11.43
N ALA A 53 38.66 18.88 -10.90
CA ALA A 53 39.68 19.60 -11.65
C ALA A 53 40.89 18.71 -11.94
N ALA A 54 41.75 19.14 -12.88
CA ALA A 54 42.96 18.41 -13.25
C ALA A 54 43.97 18.24 -12.08
N ASP A 55 43.83 19.04 -11.01
CA ASP A 55 44.59 18.95 -9.77
C ASP A 55 43.93 18.07 -8.69
N GLY A 56 42.82 17.40 -9.03
CA GLY A 56 42.07 16.52 -8.14
C GLY A 56 41.11 17.24 -7.18
N LYS A 57 40.99 18.57 -7.24
CA LYS A 57 40.04 19.31 -6.40
C LYS A 57 38.60 19.16 -6.91
N LEU A 58 37.66 19.03 -5.98
CA LEU A 58 36.23 18.95 -6.30
C LEU A 58 35.74 20.32 -6.81
N LEU A 59 35.24 20.37 -8.05
CA LEU A 59 34.71 21.58 -8.67
C LEU A 59 33.23 21.77 -8.39
N ALA A 60 32.45 20.70 -8.54
CA ALA A 60 31.02 20.70 -8.28
C ALA A 60 30.52 19.26 -8.12
N GLU A 61 29.57 19.06 -7.21
CA GLU A 61 28.77 17.84 -7.11
C GLU A 61 27.37 18.14 -7.64
N TYR A 62 26.98 17.50 -8.75
CA TYR A 62 25.64 17.59 -9.30
C TYR A 62 24.84 16.39 -8.82
N ALA A 63 23.99 16.62 -7.83
CA ALA A 63 22.98 15.67 -7.38
C ALA A 63 21.62 16.18 -7.84
N SER A 64 20.85 15.34 -8.55
CA SER A 64 19.47 15.68 -8.92
C SER A 64 18.55 15.83 -7.70
N GLU A 65 18.95 15.27 -6.55
CA GLU A 65 18.20 15.31 -5.32
C GLU A 65 19.17 15.60 -4.15
N LYS A 66 18.89 16.67 -3.40
CA LYS A 66 19.68 17.07 -2.23
C LYS A 66 19.28 16.20 -1.04
N ARG A 67 20.15 15.28 -0.60
CA ARG A 67 20.01 14.65 0.72
C ARG A 67 20.74 15.53 1.74
N VAL A 68 19.99 15.98 2.75
CA VAL A 68 20.37 17.00 3.76
C VAL A 68 21.54 16.53 4.61
#